data_AF-A0A059EWU9-F1
#
_entry.id   AF-A0A059EWU9-F1
#
_cell.length_a   1.000
_cell.length_b   1.000
_cell.length_c   1.000
_cell.angle_alpha   90.00
_cell.angle_beta   90.00
_cell.angle_gamma   90.00
#
_symmetry.space_group_name_H-M   'P 1'
#
loop_
_entity.id
_entity.type
_entity.pdbx_description
1 polymer ?
#
loop_
_entity_poly.entity_id
_entity_poly.type
_entity_poly.pdbx_seq_one_letter_code
_entity_poly.pdbx_strand_id
1 'polypeptide(L)'
;MQEKNLQKIYSSLKETIFENKSMSFSDILFLSYLWVSNITHTRVKNKKSFSENTIVKINKKIKKRIAHSIKPESLRIGGPGIFVELDESKFGKRKYNRGHRVEGAWVFEGVKKLKKESVLPSS
;
A
#
# COMPACT_ATOMS: atom_id res chain seq x y z
N MET A 1 22.78 23.28 40.38
CA MET A 1 22.86 22.61 39.07
C MET A 1 21.52 22.76 38.38
N GLN A 2 21.44 23.54 37.31
CA GLN A 2 20.19 23.68 36.54
C GLN A 2 20.02 22.48 35.61
N GLU A 3 18.90 21.76 35.75
CA GLU A 3 18.49 20.74 34.79
C GLU A 3 18.22 21.39 33.43
N LYS A 4 19.04 21.06 32.43
CA LYS A 4 18.77 21.45 31.04
C LYS A 4 17.56 20.67 30.55
N ASN A 5 16.40 21.30 30.60
CA ASN A 5 15.17 20.83 29.96
C ASN A 5 15.37 20.91 28.44
N LEU A 6 15.90 19.83 27.84
CA LEU A 6 16.10 19.70 26.40
C LEU A 6 14.72 19.52 25.74
N GLN A 7 14.05 20.63 25.42
CA GLN A 7 12.89 20.60 24.55
C GLN A 7 13.31 20.04 23.19
N LYS A 8 13.00 18.76 22.97
CA LYS A 8 13.30 18.06 21.72
C LYS A 8 12.43 18.68 20.63
N ILE A 9 13.01 19.54 19.80
CA ILE A 9 12.31 20.18 18.68
C ILE A 9 11.99 19.08 17.65
N TYR A 10 10.72 18.67 17.58
CA TYR A 10 10.25 17.76 16.56
C TYR A 10 9.72 18.56 15.37
N SER A 11 10.14 18.19 14.16
CA SER A 11 9.54 18.73 12.94
C SER A 11 8.08 18.26 12.84
N SER A 12 7.16 19.15 12.50
CA SER A 12 5.75 18.80 12.18
C SER A 12 5.62 17.88 10.97
N LEU A 13 6.68 17.77 10.15
CA LEU A 13 6.73 16.89 8.98
C LEU A 13 7.24 15.49 9.31
N LYS A 14 7.67 15.25 10.56
CA LYS A 14 8.14 13.93 11.00
C LYS A 14 7.05 12.89 10.75
N GLU A 15 7.46 11.69 10.32
CA GLU A 15 6.57 10.57 9.97
C GLU A 15 5.72 10.76 8.69
N THR A 16 5.79 11.91 8.03
CA THR A 16 5.08 12.14 6.76
C THR A 16 5.94 11.78 5.53
N ILE A 17 5.33 11.79 4.35
CA ILE A 17 6.05 11.71 3.07
C ILE A 17 6.93 12.95 2.81
N PHE A 18 6.77 14.02 3.58
CA PHE A 18 7.54 15.27 3.47
C PHE A 18 8.73 15.34 4.43
N GLU A 19 8.90 14.35 5.31
CA GLU A 19 10.02 14.30 6.26
C GLU A 19 11.37 14.36 5.53
N ASN A 20 12.27 15.26 5.93
CA ASN A 20 13.59 15.44 5.29
C ASN A 20 13.50 15.57 3.75
N LYS A 21 12.50 16.31 3.26
CA LYS A 21 12.30 16.49 1.81
C LYS A 21 13.49 17.19 1.16
N SER A 22 13.96 16.64 0.04
CA SER A 22 15.00 17.26 -0.80
C SER A 22 14.46 18.15 -1.92
N MET A 23 13.13 18.31 -2.02
CA MET A 23 12.44 19.01 -3.12
C MET A 23 11.25 19.82 -2.59
N SER A 24 10.52 20.49 -3.49
CA SER A 24 9.33 21.27 -3.11
C SER A 24 8.16 20.35 -2.71
N PHE A 25 7.23 20.87 -1.91
CA PHE A 25 6.01 20.15 -1.54
C PHE A 25 5.14 19.82 -2.76
N SER A 26 5.03 20.77 -3.69
CA SER A 26 4.27 20.61 -4.94
C SER A 26 4.80 19.43 -5.78
N ASP A 27 6.12 19.27 -5.86
CA ASP A 27 6.72 18.16 -6.61
C ASP A 27 6.45 16.80 -5.96
N ILE A 28 6.52 16.73 -4.62
CA ILE A 28 6.22 15.50 -3.88
C ILE A 28 4.74 15.14 -4.04
N LEU A 29 3.85 16.14 -3.95
CA LEU A 29 2.41 15.95 -4.15
C LEU A 29 2.13 15.49 -5.58
N PHE A 30 2.72 16.13 -6.58
CA PHE A 30 2.59 15.73 -7.98
C PHE A 30 3.08 14.30 -8.22
N LEU A 31 4.25 13.92 -7.70
CA LEU A 31 4.77 12.56 -7.81
C LEU A 31 3.91 11.54 -7.06
N SER A 32 3.34 11.91 -5.90
CA SER A 32 2.40 11.05 -5.18
C SER A 32 1.10 10.83 -5.95
N TYR A 33 0.56 11.88 -6.58
CA TYR A 33 -0.61 11.79 -7.45
C TYR A 33 -0.36 10.87 -8.65
N LEU A 34 0.80 11.02 -9.30
CA LEU A 34 1.20 10.14 -10.41
C LEU A 34 1.34 8.68 -9.98
N TRP A 35 1.90 8.45 -8.78
CA TRP A 35 2.04 7.10 -8.21
C TRP A 35 0.68 6.44 -7.94
N VAL A 36 -0.26 7.17 -7.32
CA VAL A 36 -1.63 6.70 -7.08
C VAL A 36 -2.37 6.42 -8.39
N SER A 37 -2.17 7.29 -9.39
CA SER A 37 -2.80 7.14 -10.71
C SER A 37 -2.20 6.02 -11.57
N ASN A 38 -1.19 5.28 -11.05
CA ASN A 38 -0.48 4.20 -11.75
C ASN A 38 0.09 4.62 -13.13
N ILE A 39 0.46 5.89 -13.28
CA ILE A 39 0.98 6.42 -14.54
C ILE A 39 2.44 6.01 -14.68
N THR A 40 2.77 5.34 -15.79
CA THR A 40 4.15 4.96 -16.09
C THR A 40 5.03 6.21 -16.23
N HIS A 41 6.19 6.21 -15.58
CA HIS A 41 7.18 7.31 -15.57
C HIS A 41 7.57 7.79 -16.97
N THR A 42 7.46 6.93 -17.99
CA THR A 42 7.69 7.25 -19.40
C THR A 42 6.78 8.36 -19.94
N ARG A 43 5.56 8.51 -19.42
CA ARG A 43 4.57 9.52 -19.86
C ARG A 43 4.74 10.89 -19.20
N VAL A 44 5.54 10.99 -18.15
CA VAL A 44 5.67 12.20 -17.30
C VAL A 44 6.78 13.15 -17.79
N LYS A 45 7.56 12.74 -18.79
CA LYS A 45 8.70 13.51 -19.32
C LYS A 45 8.36 14.92 -19.84
N ASN A 46 7.09 15.20 -20.14
CA ASN A 46 6.72 16.44 -20.84
C ASN A 46 6.34 17.62 -19.93
N LYS A 47 6.26 17.47 -18.60
CA LYS A 47 5.92 18.59 -17.70
C LYS A 47 7.02 18.99 -16.71
N LYS A 48 7.81 18.04 -16.20
CA LYS A 48 8.96 18.26 -15.31
C LYS A 48 9.97 17.13 -15.46
N SER A 49 11.21 17.44 -15.84
CA SER A 49 12.30 16.46 -16.03
C SER A 49 12.85 15.94 -14.69
N PHE A 50 12.07 15.13 -13.97
CA PHE A 50 12.58 14.42 -12.80
C PHE A 50 13.48 13.26 -13.24
N SER A 51 14.62 13.08 -12.57
CA SER A 51 15.44 11.89 -12.79
C SER A 51 14.68 10.62 -12.38
N GLU A 52 14.90 9.51 -13.07
CA GLU A 52 14.30 8.22 -12.72
C GLU A 52 14.64 7.81 -11.28
N ASN A 53 15.87 8.08 -10.85
CA ASN A 53 16.33 7.85 -9.47
C ASN A 53 15.48 8.61 -8.45
N THR A 54 15.13 9.86 -8.75
CA THR A 54 14.26 10.69 -7.90
C THR A 54 12.87 10.08 -7.77
N ILE A 55 12.28 9.63 -8.88
CA ILE A 55 10.94 9.01 -8.91
C ILE A 55 10.94 7.72 -8.09
N VAL A 56 11.93 6.85 -8.30
CA VAL A 56 12.09 5.59 -7.57
C VAL A 56 12.24 5.85 -6.07
N LYS A 57 13.04 6.84 -5.68
CA LYS A 57 13.24 7.23 -4.27
C LYS A 57 11.94 7.67 -3.60
N ILE A 58 11.16 8.53 -4.26
CA ILE A 58 9.86 8.99 -3.75
C ILE A 58 8.88 7.81 -3.63
N ASN A 59 8.77 6.98 -4.68
CA ASN A 59 7.88 5.81 -4.67
C ASN A 59 8.25 4.83 -3.54
N LYS A 60 9.54 4.58 -3.31
CA LYS A 60 10.01 3.75 -2.20
C LYS A 60 9.63 4.34 -0.84
N LYS A 61 9.73 5.66 -0.70
CA LYS A 61 9.33 6.37 0.53
C LYS A 61 7.82 6.23 0.79
N ILE A 62 6.99 6.47 -0.23
CA ILE A 62 5.53 6.31 -0.13
C ILE A 62 5.16 4.88 0.26
N LYS A 63 5.69 3.88 -0.46
CA LYS A 63 5.47 2.45 -0.15
C LYS A 63 5.87 2.08 1.27
N LYS A 64 7.03 2.54 1.73
CA LYS A 64 7.50 2.29 3.10
C LYS A 64 6.52 2.86 4.12
N ARG A 65 6.02 4.08 3.91
CA ARG A 65 5.08 4.73 4.83
C ARG A 65 3.73 4.00 4.88
N ILE A 66 3.19 3.63 3.71
CA ILE A 66 1.94 2.84 3.63
C ILE A 66 2.11 1.49 4.35
N ALA A 67 3.23 0.80 4.13
CA ALA A 67 3.51 -0.47 4.81
C ALA A 67 3.56 -0.33 6.34
N HIS A 68 4.06 0.79 6.87
CA HIS A 68 4.04 1.04 8.32
C HIS A 68 2.64 1.42 8.85
N SER A 69 1.77 1.99 8.00
CA SER A 69 0.40 2.32 8.40
C SER A 69 -0.55 1.12 8.41
N ILE A 70 -0.21 0.05 7.67
CA ILE A 70 -0.98 -1.19 7.69
C ILE A 70 -0.67 -1.91 9.00
N LYS A 71 -1.61 -1.88 9.94
CA LYS A 71 -1.54 -2.66 11.17
C LYS A 71 -2.01 -4.08 10.87
N PRO A 72 -1.25 -5.13 11.26
CA PRO A 72 -1.75 -6.49 11.17
C PRO A 72 -2.84 -6.67 12.22
N GLU A 73 -4.09 -6.54 11.79
CA GLU A 73 -5.24 -6.83 12.63
C GLU A 73 -5.58 -8.31 12.48
N SER A 74 -5.62 -9.04 13.59
CA SER A 74 -6.02 -10.45 13.61
C SER A 74 -7.54 -10.55 13.44
N LEU A 75 -8.03 -10.36 12.23
CA LEU A 75 -9.44 -10.55 11.94
C LEU A 75 -9.74 -12.06 11.78
N ARG A 76 -10.63 -12.60 12.61
CA ARG A 76 -11.11 -13.97 12.42
C ARG A 76 -11.95 -14.03 11.14
N ILE A 77 -11.51 -14.85 10.18
CA ILE A 77 -12.26 -15.14 8.95
C ILE A 77 -13.26 -16.27 9.27
N GLY A 78 -14.55 -16.02 9.06
CA GLY A 78 -15.62 -16.99 9.31
C GLY A 78 -16.10 -17.06 10.77
N GLY A 79 -16.96 -18.05 11.04
CA GLY A 79 -17.61 -18.29 12.33
C GLY A 79 -18.82 -19.24 12.15
N PRO A 80 -19.43 -19.74 13.24
CA PRO A 80 -20.62 -20.59 13.14
C PRO A 80 -21.71 -19.93 12.30
N GLY A 81 -22.23 -20.62 11.27
CA GLY A 81 -23.26 -20.11 10.37
C GLY A 81 -22.78 -19.09 9.32
N ILE A 82 -21.48 -18.77 9.26
CA ILE A 82 -20.89 -17.85 8.28
C ILE A 82 -20.11 -18.64 7.25
N PHE A 83 -20.57 -18.64 6.00
CA PHE A 83 -19.81 -19.18 4.88
C PHE A 83 -18.91 -18.09 4.32
N VAL A 84 -17.67 -18.42 3.98
CA VAL A 84 -16.74 -17.50 3.33
C VAL A 84 -16.32 -18.13 2.02
N GLU A 85 -16.54 -17.42 0.93
CA GLU A 85 -15.96 -17.76 -0.36
C GLU A 85 -14.58 -17.12 -0.43
N LEU A 86 -13.55 -17.94 -0.67
CA LEU A 86 -12.17 -17.48 -0.82
C LEU A 86 -11.80 -17.54 -2.29
N ASP A 87 -11.37 -16.41 -2.84
CA ASP A 87 -10.70 -16.36 -4.13
C ASP A 87 -9.18 -16.33 -3.93
N GLU A 88 -8.45 -17.10 -4.74
CA GLU A 88 -7.00 -17.27 -4.62
C GLU A 88 -6.27 -16.69 -5.84
N SER A 89 -5.40 -15.71 -5.60
CA SER A 89 -4.57 -15.12 -6.65
C SER A 89 -3.09 -15.24 -6.32
N LYS A 90 -2.33 -15.94 -7.19
CA LYS A 90 -0.86 -16.08 -7.06
C LYS A 90 -0.12 -15.01 -7.86
N PHE A 91 0.49 -14.05 -7.18
CA PHE A 91 1.29 -12.98 -7.77
C PHE A 91 2.77 -13.32 -7.76
N GLY A 92 3.31 -13.67 -8.92
CA GLY A 92 4.73 -14.01 -9.07
C GLY A 92 5.46 -13.24 -10.16
N LYS A 93 6.78 -13.14 -10.01
CA LYS A 93 7.67 -12.75 -11.11
C LYS A 93 8.23 -14.01 -11.77
N ARG A 94 8.38 -13.97 -13.10
CA ARG A 94 9.03 -15.04 -13.84
C ARG A 94 10.55 -14.90 -13.67
N LYS A 95 11.24 -16.00 -13.38
CA LYS A 95 12.71 -16.01 -13.41
C LYS A 95 13.15 -15.76 -14.86
N TYR A 96 13.90 -14.68 -15.09
CA TYR A 96 14.32 -14.24 -16.42
C TYR A 96 13.19 -13.99 -17.44
N ASN A 97 11.96 -13.69 -16.99
CA ASN A 97 10.77 -13.58 -17.84
C ASN A 97 10.42 -14.84 -18.67
N ARG A 98 11.08 -15.98 -18.40
CA ARG A 98 10.91 -17.25 -19.13
C ARG A 98 10.28 -18.32 -18.25
N GLY A 99 9.56 -19.27 -18.87
CA GLY A 99 8.96 -20.42 -18.20
C GLY A 99 7.70 -20.12 -17.36
N HIS A 100 7.26 -21.14 -16.61
CA HIS A 100 6.08 -21.08 -15.75
C HIS A 100 6.28 -20.07 -14.61
N ARG A 101 5.19 -19.49 -14.07
CA ARG A 101 5.25 -18.61 -12.90
C ARG A 101 5.55 -19.46 -11.66
N VAL A 102 6.79 -19.42 -11.14
CA VAL A 102 7.22 -20.33 -10.05
C VAL A 102 7.33 -19.63 -8.68
N GLU A 103 7.78 -18.37 -8.60
CA GLU A 103 7.94 -17.63 -7.33
C GLU A 103 6.97 -16.46 -7.20
N GLY A 104 6.25 -16.37 -6.07
CA GLY A 104 5.27 -15.31 -5.83
C GLY A 104 4.59 -15.33 -4.46
N ALA A 105 3.90 -14.24 -4.15
CA ALA A 105 3.02 -14.14 -3.00
C ALA A 105 1.61 -14.60 -3.35
N TRP A 106 0.96 -15.30 -2.43
CA TRP A 106 -0.47 -15.60 -2.53
C TRP A 106 -1.27 -14.46 -1.90
N VAL A 107 -2.33 -14.05 -2.57
CA VAL A 107 -3.34 -13.13 -2.06
C VAL A 107 -4.65 -13.88 -2.03
N PHE A 108 -5.28 -13.91 -0.87
CA PHE A 108 -6.57 -14.52 -0.66
C PHE A 108 -7.58 -13.41 -0.39
N GLU A 109 -8.63 -13.33 -1.20
CA GLU A 109 -9.75 -12.42 -0.98
C GLU A 109 -10.95 -13.23 -0.48
N GLY A 110 -11.57 -12.79 0.62
CA GLY A 110 -12.67 -13.50 1.25
C GLY A 110 -13.96 -12.70 1.27
N VAL A 111 -15.04 -13.25 0.70
CA VAL A 111 -16.38 -12.67 0.76
C VAL A 111 -17.24 -13.48 1.72
N LYS A 112 -17.80 -12.81 2.75
CA LYS A 112 -18.75 -13.42 3.68
C LYS A 112 -20.10 -13.59 2.99
N LYS A 113 -20.61 -14.82 2.99
CA LYS A 113 -21.97 -15.19 2.60
C LYS A 113 -22.77 -15.56 3.84
N LEU A 114 -23.83 -14.80 4.10
CA LEU A 114 -24.86 -15.15 5.07
C LEU A 114 -25.82 -16.14 4.41
N LYS A 115 -26.27 -17.15 5.15
CA LYS A 115 -27.29 -18.08 4.68
C LYS A 115 -28.57 -17.26 4.41
N LYS A 116 -29.04 -17.20 3.16
CA LYS A 116 -30.44 -16.81 2.91
C LYS A 116 -31.28 -17.94 3.48
N GLU A 117 -31.98 -17.66 4.57
CA GLU A 117 -33.04 -18.52 5.05
C GLU A 117 -34.08 -18.58 3.93
N SER A 118 -34.11 -19.70 3.20
CA SER A 118 -35.23 -20.01 2.32
C SER A 118 -36.42 -20.22 3.24
N VAL A 119 -37.26 -19.18 3.37
CA VAL A 119 -38.59 -19.31 3.95
C VAL A 119 -39.38 -20.22 3.02
N LEU A 120 -39.26 -21.53 3.22
CA LEU A 120 -40.23 -22.47 2.69
C LEU A 120 -41.42 -22.40 3.66
N PRO A 121 -42.62 -21.98 3.20
CA PRO A 121 -43.80 -22.05 4.04
C PRO A 121 -44.04 -23.53 4.38
N SER A 122 -44.08 -23.84 5.66
CA SER A 122 -44.50 -25.13 6.18
C SER A 122 -45.88 -25.47 5.63
N SER A 123 -45.98 -26.58 4.91
CA SER A 123 -47.25 -27.22 4.52
C SER A 123 -47.76 -28.10 5.64
#